data_AF-A0A2D8AI61-F1
#
_entry.id   AF-A0A2D8AI61-F1
#
_cell.length_a   1.000
_cell.length_b   1.000
_cell.length_c   1.000
_cell.angle_alpha   90.00
_cell.angle_beta   90.00
_cell.angle_gamma   90.00
#
_symmetry.space_group_name_H-M   'P 1'
#
loop_
_entity.id
_entity.type
_entity.pdbx_description
1 polymer ?
#
loop_
_entity_poly.entity_id
_entity_poly.type
_entity_poly.pdbx_seq_one_letter_code
_entity_poly.pdbx_strand_id
1 'polypeptide(L)'
;MLLNTDEFENARPIYDPRFDGQFLVGVLTTGVYCRPICPVRVPKKENVQLYKSAAAEAGFRPCLRCRQESSPGTPAWIGSSWKVSRALQLIDQCFLDDHSLGELAEQLAAVPRQLTRLFQDHLGASPVSVAQTRRLNF
;
A
#
# COMPACT_ATOMS: atom_id res chain seq x y z
N MET A 1 -22.67 -9.66 1.02
CA MET A 1 -23.54 -9.36 2.18
C MET A 1 -23.51 -7.85 2.38
N LEU A 2 -24.67 -7.19 2.27
CA LEU A 2 -24.82 -5.76 2.53
C LEU A 2 -24.73 -5.52 4.03
N LEU A 3 -23.94 -4.54 4.45
CA LEU A 3 -23.89 -4.10 5.86
C LEU A 3 -24.99 -3.06 6.10
N ASN A 4 -25.46 -2.95 7.34
CA ASN A 4 -26.50 -2.00 7.71
C ASN A 4 -26.00 -0.57 7.49
N THR A 5 -26.81 0.26 6.81
CA THR A 5 -26.45 1.64 6.50
C THR A 5 -26.35 2.53 7.75
N ASP A 6 -26.81 2.08 8.91
CA ASP A 6 -26.63 2.79 10.19
C ASP A 6 -25.17 2.73 10.68
N GLU A 7 -24.41 1.70 10.30
CA GLU A 7 -22.96 1.66 10.54
C GLU A 7 -22.21 2.73 9.72
N PHE A 8 -22.75 3.09 8.54
CA PHE A 8 -22.20 4.17 7.72
C PHE A 8 -22.29 5.54 8.39
N GLU A 9 -23.37 5.81 9.13
CA GLU A 9 -23.54 7.09 9.83
C GLU A 9 -22.59 7.23 11.02
N ASN A 10 -22.23 6.13 11.67
CA ASN A 10 -21.22 6.12 12.72
C ASN A 10 -19.79 6.22 12.16
N ALA A 11 -19.53 5.69 10.97
CA ALA A 11 -18.26 5.85 10.25
C ALA A 11 -18.12 7.21 9.52
N ARG A 12 -19.20 8.00 9.47
CA ARG A 12 -19.38 9.24 8.69
C ARG A 12 -18.42 10.39 9.00
N PRO A 13 -17.92 10.62 10.24
CA PRO A 13 -17.14 11.83 10.51
C PRO A 13 -15.62 11.65 10.55
N ILE A 14 -15.07 10.43 10.48
CA ILE A 14 -13.65 10.26 10.76
C ILE A 14 -13.05 9.37 9.68
N TYR A 15 -11.97 9.86 9.09
CA TYR A 15 -10.92 9.09 8.44
C TYR A 15 -10.32 8.08 9.43
N ASP A 16 -11.14 7.30 10.13
CA ASP A 16 -10.73 6.42 11.20
C ASP A 16 -10.15 5.17 10.53
N PRO A 17 -8.82 4.99 10.62
CA PRO A 17 -8.15 3.85 10.00
C PRO A 17 -8.66 2.51 10.52
N ARG A 18 -9.36 2.50 11.66
CA ARG A 18 -9.94 1.27 12.23
C ARG A 18 -10.99 0.65 11.32
N PHE A 19 -11.76 1.45 10.60
CA PHE A 19 -12.79 0.94 9.67
C PHE A 19 -12.23 0.59 8.29
N ASP A 20 -11.00 0.99 8.01
CA ASP A 20 -10.34 0.69 6.75
C ASP A 20 -10.16 -0.82 6.58
N GLY A 21 -10.65 -1.36 5.46
CA GLY A 21 -10.64 -2.80 5.18
C GLY A 21 -11.78 -3.61 5.83
N GLN A 22 -12.59 -3.02 6.73
CA GLN A 22 -13.78 -3.69 7.27
C GLN A 22 -14.95 -3.68 6.29
N PHE A 23 -15.07 -2.58 5.53
CA PHE A 23 -16.08 -2.41 4.49
C PHE A 23 -15.63 -1.43 3.41
N LEU A 24 -16.33 -1.48 2.28
CA LEU A 24 -16.23 -0.62 1.12
C LEU A 24 -17.55 0.11 0.92
N VAL A 25 -17.45 1.35 0.45
CA VAL A 25 -18.58 2.24 0.24
C VAL A 25 -18.83 2.35 -1.25
N GLY A 26 -19.88 1.69 -1.76
CA GLY A 26 -20.35 1.84 -3.14
C GLY A 26 -21.29 3.04 -3.27
N VAL A 27 -21.01 3.92 -4.22
CA VAL A 27 -21.78 5.13 -4.48
C VAL A 27 -22.64 4.91 -5.72
N LEU A 28 -23.95 4.77 -5.52
CA LEU A 28 -24.92 4.41 -6.57
C LEU A 28 -24.94 5.43 -7.71
N THR A 29 -24.80 6.72 -7.39
CA THR A 29 -24.88 7.80 -8.37
C THR A 29 -23.68 7.88 -9.30
N THR A 30 -22.50 7.43 -8.86
CA THR A 30 -21.26 7.50 -9.66
C THR A 30 -20.77 6.15 -10.14
N GLY A 31 -21.37 5.05 -9.64
CA GLY A 31 -20.91 3.69 -9.87
C GLY A 31 -19.50 3.45 -9.34
N VAL A 32 -19.04 4.24 -8.37
CA VAL A 32 -17.69 4.14 -7.79
C VAL A 32 -17.76 3.52 -6.40
N TYR A 33 -16.85 2.60 -6.09
CA TYR A 33 -16.64 2.16 -4.71
C TYR A 33 -15.36 2.76 -4.13
N CYS A 34 -15.42 3.14 -2.85
CA CYS A 34 -14.36 3.81 -2.11
C CYS A 34 -14.06 3.11 -0.78
N ARG A 35 -12.93 3.45 -0.18
CA ARG A 35 -12.61 3.15 1.22
C ARG A 35 -13.32 4.14 2.16
N PRO A 36 -13.58 3.76 3.42
CA PRO A 36 -14.16 4.68 4.41
C PRO A 36 -13.24 5.88 4.68
N ILE A 37 -11.93 5.74 4.48
CA ILE A 37 -10.95 6.83 4.65
C ILE A 37 -10.79 7.72 3.40
N CYS A 38 -11.68 7.63 2.41
CA CYS A 38 -11.56 8.39 1.17
C CYS A 38 -11.68 9.90 1.43
N PRO A 39 -10.71 10.74 0.98
CA PRO A 39 -10.73 12.20 1.20
C PRO A 39 -11.83 12.95 0.43
N VAL A 40 -12.61 12.24 -0.39
CA VAL A 40 -13.66 12.83 -1.21
C VAL A 40 -14.87 13.15 -0.33
N ARG A 41 -15.62 14.21 -0.70
CA ARG A 41 -16.88 14.57 -0.04
C ARG A 41 -17.78 13.34 0.09
N VAL A 42 -18.23 13.09 1.32
CA VAL A 42 -19.10 11.95 1.63
C VAL A 42 -20.45 12.11 0.90
N PRO A 43 -20.86 11.12 0.09
CA PRO A 43 -22.17 11.12 -0.56
C PRO A 43 -23.32 10.94 0.45
N LYS A 44 -24.54 11.30 0.05
CA LYS A 44 -25.74 11.15 0.88
C LYS A 44 -26.01 9.66 1.19
N LYS A 45 -26.54 9.37 2.39
CA LYS A 45 -26.87 8.01 2.87
C LYS A 45 -27.70 7.21 1.86
N GLU A 46 -28.67 7.87 1.22
CA GLU A 46 -29.58 7.29 0.22
C GLU A 46 -28.84 6.76 -1.03
N ASN A 47 -27.66 7.30 -1.33
CA ASN A 47 -26.86 6.97 -2.50
C ASN A 47 -25.69 6.04 -2.19
N VAL A 48 -25.67 5.44 -1.00
CA VAL A 48 -24.57 4.63 -0.50
C VAL A 48 -25.02 3.21 -0.18
N GLN A 49 -24.22 2.24 -0.60
CA GLN A 49 -24.32 0.85 -0.17
C GLN A 49 -22.98 0.38 0.40
N LEU A 50 -23.03 -0.38 1.48
CA LEU A 50 -21.85 -0.93 2.13
C LEU A 50 -21.61 -2.40 1.74
N TYR A 51 -20.36 -2.71 1.42
CA TYR A 51 -19.91 -4.05 1.03
C TYR A 51 -18.75 -4.49 1.90
N LYS A 52 -18.69 -5.75 2.34
CA LYS A 52 -17.53 -6.26 3.11
C LYS A 52 -16.24 -6.36 2.29
N SER A 53 -16.32 -6.80 1.04
CA SER A 53 -15.14 -7.02 0.18
C SER A 53 -15.46 -7.16 -1.31
N ALA A 54 -16.69 -7.56 -1.65
CA ALA A 54 -17.12 -7.88 -3.02
C ALA A 54 -17.72 -6.68 -3.80
N ALA A 55 -17.36 -5.43 -3.50
CA ALA A 55 -17.93 -4.28 -4.22
C ALA A 55 -17.57 -4.27 -5.71
N ALA A 56 -16.38 -4.78 -6.06
CA ALA A 56 -15.93 -4.93 -7.44
C ALA A 56 -16.81 -5.93 -8.22
N GLU A 57 -17.23 -7.02 -7.57
CA GLU A 57 -18.14 -8.04 -8.15
C GLU A 57 -19.55 -7.49 -8.37
N ALA A 58 -19.92 -6.40 -7.70
CA ALA A 58 -21.22 -5.74 -7.83
C ALA A 58 -21.27 -4.68 -8.97
N GLY A 59 -20.24 -4.60 -9.81
CA GLY A 59 -20.21 -3.71 -10.99
C GLY A 59 -19.78 -2.27 -10.72
N PHE A 60 -19.21 -1.99 -9.54
CA PHE A 60 -18.66 -0.67 -9.24
C PHE A 60 -17.19 -0.58 -9.67
N ARG A 61 -16.78 0.59 -10.18
CA ARG A 61 -15.37 0.87 -10.51
C ARG A 61 -14.60 1.40 -9.29
N PRO A 62 -13.30 1.09 -9.16
CA PRO A 62 -12.50 1.55 -8.03
C PRO A 62 -12.31 3.07 -8.05
N CYS A 63 -12.36 3.69 -6.87
CA CYS A 63 -12.04 5.10 -6.73
C CYS A 63 -10.54 5.37 -6.87
N LEU A 64 -10.19 6.23 -7.83
CA LEU A 64 -8.82 6.66 -8.08
C LEU A 64 -8.26 7.63 -7.03
N ARG A 65 -9.13 8.19 -6.16
CA ARG A 65 -8.70 9.10 -5.08
C ARG A 65 -8.27 8.36 -3.83
N CYS A 66 -9.01 7.34 -3.41
CA CYS A 66 -8.60 6.49 -2.28
C CYS A 66 -7.61 5.39 -2.69
N ARG A 67 -7.39 5.19 -4.01
CA ARG A 67 -6.52 4.19 -4.62
C ARG A 67 -6.53 2.87 -3.85
N GLN A 68 -7.58 2.08 -4.07
CA GLN A 68 -7.73 0.79 -3.38
C GLN A 68 -6.51 -0.12 -3.56
N GLU A 69 -5.88 -0.06 -4.72
CA GLU A 69 -4.62 -0.75 -5.03
C GLU A 69 -3.46 -0.37 -4.10
N SER A 70 -3.53 0.78 -3.42
CA SER A 70 -2.57 1.32 -2.46
C SER A 70 -3.11 1.31 -1.02
N SER A 71 -3.92 0.31 -0.65
CA SER A 71 -4.42 0.12 0.71
C SER A 71 -3.41 -0.56 1.64
N PRO A 72 -3.42 -0.31 2.97
CA PRO A 72 -2.58 -0.98 3.96
C PRO A 72 -2.35 -2.47 3.69
N GLY A 73 -1.09 -2.87 3.64
CA GLY A 73 -0.68 -4.25 3.33
C GLY A 73 -0.61 -4.60 1.83
N THR A 74 -1.02 -3.73 0.92
CA THR A 74 -0.79 -3.93 -0.53
C THR A 74 0.60 -3.46 -0.95
N PRO A 75 1.20 -4.04 -2.01
CA PRO A 75 2.50 -3.61 -2.53
C PRO A 75 2.56 -2.11 -2.85
N ALA A 76 1.46 -1.52 -3.34
CA ALA A 76 1.44 -0.08 -3.64
C ALA A 76 1.27 0.81 -2.40
N TRP A 77 0.81 0.27 -1.25
CA TRP A 77 0.77 1.00 0.03
C TRP A 77 2.10 1.03 0.76
N ILE A 78 2.82 -0.09 0.74
CA ILE A 78 4.19 -0.16 1.26
C ILE A 78 5.09 0.79 0.43
N GLY A 79 4.63 1.21 -0.75
CA GLY A 79 5.27 2.23 -1.56
C GLY A 79 6.63 1.73 -2.01
N SER A 80 7.68 2.50 -1.80
CA SER A 80 9.04 2.04 -2.10
C SER A 80 9.67 1.18 -0.98
N SER A 81 9.01 1.02 0.18
CA SER A 81 9.54 0.26 1.32
C SER A 81 9.61 -1.25 1.04
N TRP A 82 8.77 -1.80 0.14
CA TRP A 82 8.87 -3.22 -0.23
C TRP A 82 10.17 -3.49 -0.97
N LYS A 83 10.70 -2.50 -1.72
CA LYS A 83 11.99 -2.60 -2.38
C LYS A 83 13.12 -2.69 -1.36
N VAL A 84 13.02 -1.96 -0.24
CA VAL A 84 13.98 -2.05 0.86
C VAL A 84 13.91 -3.41 1.53
N SER A 85 12.71 -3.92 1.86
CA SER A 85 12.56 -5.26 2.45
C SER A 85 13.06 -6.37 1.52
N ARG A 86 12.80 -6.27 0.22
CA ARG A 86 13.26 -7.26 -0.77
C ARG A 86 14.76 -7.17 -1.02
N ALA A 87 15.33 -5.97 -1.11
CA ALA A 87 16.77 -5.75 -1.16
C ALA A 87 17.46 -6.32 0.09
N LEU A 88 16.84 -6.10 1.26
CA LEU A 88 16.97 -6.87 2.49
C LEU A 88 17.34 -8.33 2.25
N GLN A 89 16.32 -9.08 1.82
CA GLN A 89 16.41 -10.52 1.60
C GLN A 89 17.48 -10.92 0.57
N LEU A 90 17.72 -10.12 -0.46
CA LEU A 90 18.74 -10.42 -1.46
C LEU A 90 20.16 -10.21 -0.90
N ILE A 91 20.38 -9.16 -0.11
CA ILE A 91 21.65 -8.95 0.60
C ILE A 91 21.89 -10.09 1.58
N ASP A 92 20.84 -10.58 2.26
CA ASP A 92 20.92 -11.73 3.17
C ASP A 92 21.32 -13.02 2.46
N GLN A 93 21.01 -13.13 1.17
CA GLN A 93 21.37 -14.23 0.30
C GLN A 93 22.73 -14.02 -0.38
N CYS A 94 23.55 -13.09 0.12
CA CYS A 94 24.87 -12.76 -0.45
C CYS A 94 24.82 -12.25 -1.90
N PHE A 95 23.69 -11.69 -2.36
CA PHE A 95 23.55 -11.24 -3.76
C PHE A 95 24.64 -10.24 -4.17
N LEU A 96 25.04 -9.34 -3.26
CA LEU A 96 26.08 -8.32 -3.50
C LEU A 96 27.53 -8.86 -3.43
N ASP A 97 27.71 -10.17 -3.23
CA ASP A 97 29.03 -10.81 -3.32
C ASP A 97 29.37 -11.09 -4.78
N ASP A 98 28.40 -11.54 -5.57
CA ASP A 98 28.55 -11.86 -6.99
C ASP A 98 28.01 -10.78 -7.93
N HIS A 99 27.16 -9.87 -7.45
CA HIS A 99 26.48 -8.87 -8.28
C HIS A 99 26.68 -7.44 -7.73
N SER A 100 26.44 -6.48 -8.60
CA SER A 100 26.55 -5.05 -8.33
C SER A 100 25.28 -4.44 -7.72
N LEU A 101 25.43 -3.25 -7.13
CA LEU A 101 24.28 -2.43 -6.71
C LEU A 101 23.36 -2.05 -7.89
N GLY A 102 23.91 -1.98 -9.10
CA GLY A 102 23.15 -1.75 -10.34
C GLY A 102 22.15 -2.87 -10.59
N GLU A 103 22.64 -4.10 -10.60
CA GLU A 103 21.83 -5.30 -10.84
C GLU A 103 20.81 -5.54 -9.73
N LEU A 104 21.17 -5.23 -8.47
CA LEU A 104 20.23 -5.26 -7.35
C LEU A 104 19.07 -4.26 -7.54
N ALA A 105 19.37 -3.05 -8.03
CA ALA A 105 18.35 -2.05 -8.27
C ALA A 105 17.44 -2.43 -9.46
N GLU A 106 18.02 -3.00 -10.52
CA GLU A 106 17.27 -3.49 -11.69
C GLU A 106 16.28 -4.61 -11.32
N GLN A 107 16.69 -5.56 -10.47
CA GLN A 107 15.81 -6.60 -9.92
C GLN A 107 14.57 -6.05 -9.19
N LEU A 108 14.65 -4.81 -8.70
CA LEU A 108 13.60 -4.13 -7.94
C LEU A 108 12.88 -3.05 -8.77
N ALA A 109 13.10 -3.04 -10.08
CA ALA A 109 12.60 -2.02 -11.00
C ALA A 109 12.89 -0.60 -10.45
N ALA A 110 14.12 -0.37 -9.99
CA ALA A 110 14.59 0.88 -9.41
C ALA A 110 15.93 1.30 -10.02
N VAL A 111 16.26 2.58 -9.90
CA VAL A 111 17.58 3.11 -10.24
C VAL A 111 18.46 3.07 -8.98
N PRO A 112 19.79 2.85 -9.06
CA PRO A 112 20.66 2.79 -7.88
C PRO A 112 20.54 4.00 -6.95
N ARG A 113 20.42 5.22 -7.49
CA ARG A 113 20.21 6.43 -6.68
C ARG A 113 18.91 6.40 -5.89
N GLN A 114 17.83 5.89 -6.50
CA GLN A 114 16.55 5.71 -5.83
C GLN A 114 16.68 4.67 -4.72
N LEU A 115 17.32 3.52 -4.99
CA LEU A 115 17.51 2.47 -4.00
C LEU A 115 18.34 2.96 -2.80
N THR A 116 19.45 3.67 -3.03
CA THR A 116 20.27 4.26 -1.97
C THR A 116 19.49 5.27 -1.14
N ARG A 117 18.69 6.14 -1.78
CA ARG A 117 17.84 7.09 -1.06
C ARG A 117 16.83 6.38 -0.16
N LEU A 118 16.18 5.32 -0.66
CA LEU A 118 15.23 4.54 0.14
C LEU A 118 15.89 3.85 1.33
N PHE A 119 17.07 3.29 1.13
CA PHE A 119 17.87 2.72 2.21
C PHE A 119 18.27 3.76 3.26
N GLN A 120 18.67 4.96 2.82
CA GLN A 120 18.96 6.07 3.73
C GLN A 120 17.72 6.51 4.51
N ASP A 121 16.58 6.67 3.84
CA ASP A 121 15.32 7.13 4.45
C ASP A 121 14.75 6.10 5.44
N HIS A 122 14.93 4.79 5.19
CA HIS A 122 14.34 3.72 6.00
C HIS A 122 15.29 3.08 7.03
N LEU A 123 16.60 3.04 6.77
CA LEU A 123 17.59 2.33 7.59
C LEU A 123 18.76 3.20 8.03
N GLY A 124 18.89 4.43 7.49
CA GLY A 124 20.01 5.32 7.78
C GLY A 124 21.36 4.89 7.20
N ALA A 125 21.39 3.83 6.39
CA ALA A 125 22.61 3.24 5.82
C ALA A 125 22.41 2.85 4.36
N SER A 126 23.47 2.84 3.56
CA SER A 126 23.41 2.43 2.14
C SER A 126 23.31 0.90 1.99
N PRO A 127 22.80 0.38 0.86
CA PRO A 127 22.74 -1.08 0.62
C PRO A 127 24.10 -1.77 0.73
N VAL A 128 25.16 -1.11 0.24
CA VAL A 128 26.55 -1.61 0.32
C VAL A 128 27.04 -1.65 1.76
N SER A 129 26.75 -0.61 2.55
CA SER A 129 27.11 -0.58 3.97
C SER A 129 26.42 -1.70 4.74
N VAL A 130 25.13 -1.96 4.45
CA VAL A 130 24.40 -3.04 5.11
C VAL A 130 24.99 -4.41 4.76
N ALA A 131 25.35 -4.64 3.49
CA ALA A 131 26.03 -5.87 3.08
C ALA A 131 27.39 -6.04 3.76
N GLN A 132 28.18 -4.97 3.86
CA GLN A 132 29.46 -4.99 4.58
C GLN A 132 29.29 -5.32 6.07
N THR A 133 28.35 -4.70 6.76
CA THR A 133 28.06 -5.00 8.17
C THR A 133 27.66 -6.46 8.36
N ARG A 134 26.91 -7.05 7.41
CA ARG A 134 26.59 -8.48 7.47
C ARG A 134 27.81 -9.37 7.35
N ARG A 135 28.72 -9.07 6.42
CA ARG A 135 29.97 -9.84 6.23
C ARG A 135 30.86 -9.83 7.47
N LEU A 136 30.79 -8.79 8.29
CA LEU A 136 31.59 -8.64 9.52
C LEU A 136 30.97 -9.34 10.75
N ASN A 137 29.70 -9.74 10.69
CA ASN A 137 28.97 -10.36 11.79
C ASN A 137 28.92 -11.91 11.70
N PHE A 138 29.78 -12.52 10.88
CA PHE A 138 29.99 -13.96 10.79
C PHE A 138 31.40 -14.34 11.23
#